data_AF-A0A369KXR9-F1
#
_entry.id   AF-A0A369KXR9-F1
#
_cell.length_a   1.000
_cell.length_b   1.000
_cell.length_c   1.000
_cell.angle_alpha   90.00
_cell.angle_beta   90.00
_cell.angle_gamma   90.00
#
_symmetry.space_group_name_H-M   'P 1'
#
loop_
_entity.id
_entity.type
_entity.pdbx_description
1 polymer ?
#
loop_
_entity_poly.entity_id
_entity_poly.type
_entity_poly.pdbx_seq_one_letter_code
_entity_poly.pdbx_strand_id
1 'polypeptide(L)'
;MTHTNQRGAWRSLRRGLATLTLALGGLALAGGAQAQMAGTGHDLTDGTEGREGALGEICVYCHTPHGGDTDAAAPLWNRTMTDSITERYSALGTVTLQGEEAPVGSVSLACLSCHDGTQAMDTVINAPGRGLGDTGDSTFVMDNSAEGVSNDIAMRGTDLRDDHPISIQFCGGGITSTGGATTGTCNDPDYNTPEFDTINGNDVWWVDVDATAGRQRTDIFLYTRTDFSGGAAQPAVECGSCHDPHVASANTAAEVHFMRTSNANSAVCLACHNK
;
A
#
# COMPACT_ATOMS: atom_id res chain seq x y z
N MET A 1 64.28 38.47 49.00
CA MET A 1 64.96 37.99 47.79
C MET A 1 64.36 36.64 47.39
N THR A 2 63.46 36.70 46.40
CA THR A 2 63.31 35.78 45.26
C THR A 2 63.54 34.26 45.36
N HIS A 3 62.49 33.54 44.89
CA HIS A 3 62.47 32.24 44.16
C HIS A 3 62.81 30.96 44.97
N THR A 4 62.12 29.81 44.89
CA THR A 4 61.11 29.24 43.97
C THR A 4 60.52 28.00 44.67
N ASN A 5 59.21 27.74 44.56
CA ASN A 5 58.57 26.55 45.14
C ASN A 5 58.12 25.60 44.00
N GLN A 6 58.78 24.45 43.87
CA GLN A 6 58.47 23.40 42.89
C GLN A 6 57.58 22.34 43.55
N ARG A 7 56.35 22.26 43.06
CA ARG A 7 55.38 21.19 43.31
C ARG A 7 55.81 19.94 42.54
N GLY A 8 55.69 18.76 43.13
CA GLY A 8 55.88 17.54 42.35
C GLY A 8 55.67 16.26 43.13
N ALA A 9 54.45 15.73 43.00
CA ALA A 9 54.11 14.30 43.05
C ALA A 9 54.47 13.54 44.32
N TRP A 10 53.46 13.19 45.12
CA TRP A 10 53.29 11.87 45.76
C TRP A 10 51.82 11.73 46.17
N ARG A 11 51.28 10.51 46.03
CA ARG A 11 49.88 10.07 46.26
C ARG A 11 49.02 10.33 45.02
N SER A 12 48.36 9.37 44.40
CA SER A 12 47.74 8.17 44.96
C SER A 12 47.65 7.05 43.93
N LEU A 13 48.37 5.98 44.25
CA LEU A 13 48.13 4.60 43.87
C LEU A 13 46.65 4.23 44.12
N ARG A 14 45.88 3.90 43.06
CA ARG A 14 44.66 3.06 43.02
C ARG A 14 43.86 3.37 41.75
N ARG A 15 44.11 2.61 40.68
CA ARG A 15 43.18 2.34 39.56
C ARG A 15 43.92 1.40 38.61
N GLY A 16 43.72 0.11 38.80
CA GLY A 16 44.41 -0.95 38.08
C GLY A 16 43.74 -2.29 38.32
N LEU A 17 42.51 -2.41 37.84
CA LEU A 17 41.87 -3.67 37.48
C LEU A 17 41.51 -3.48 36.00
N ALA A 18 42.37 -3.88 35.05
CA ALA A 18 42.38 -5.23 34.47
C ALA A 18 40.96 -5.58 33.96
N THR A 19 40.64 -5.13 32.74
CA THR A 19 40.79 -5.87 31.46
C THR A 19 39.70 -6.93 31.23
N LEU A 20 39.08 -6.80 30.05
CA LEU A 20 38.44 -7.86 29.27
C LEU A 20 36.93 -8.09 29.48
N THR A 21 36.10 -7.12 29.08
CA THR A 21 34.78 -7.41 28.51
C THR A 21 34.84 -7.18 27.01
N LEU A 22 35.32 -8.23 26.33
CA LEU A 22 34.91 -8.72 25.02
C LEU A 22 33.86 -7.85 24.30
N ALA A 23 34.31 -7.23 23.21
CA ALA A 23 33.49 -6.81 22.10
C ALA A 23 32.83 -8.05 21.45
N LEU A 24 31.80 -8.58 22.09
CA LEU A 24 30.87 -9.52 21.47
C LEU A 24 29.72 -8.76 20.84
N GLY A 25 29.63 -8.88 19.52
CA GLY A 25 28.34 -9.02 18.88
C GLY A 25 27.55 -7.74 18.74
N GLY A 26 28.09 -6.80 17.98
CA GLY A 26 27.26 -6.06 17.03
C GLY A 26 26.70 -7.04 16.01
N LEU A 27 25.75 -7.88 16.43
CA LEU A 27 24.84 -8.57 15.52
C LEU A 27 23.66 -7.62 15.39
N ALA A 28 23.81 -6.65 14.50
CA ALA A 28 22.65 -6.06 13.86
C ALA A 28 21.91 -7.24 13.22
N LEU A 29 20.84 -7.68 13.89
CA LEU A 29 19.78 -8.41 13.22
C LEU A 29 19.25 -7.43 12.18
N ALA A 30 19.86 -7.46 10.99
CA ALA A 30 19.15 -7.10 9.78
C ALA A 30 18.01 -8.11 9.69
N GLY A 31 16.89 -7.81 10.35
CA GLY A 31 15.63 -8.47 10.08
C GLY A 31 15.43 -8.29 8.59
N GLY A 32 15.62 -9.35 7.82
CA GLY A 32 15.23 -9.35 6.43
C GLY A 32 13.77 -8.93 6.39
N ALA A 33 13.44 -7.93 5.58
CA ALA A 33 12.08 -7.66 5.21
C ALA A 33 11.59 -8.89 4.45
N GLN A 34 11.09 -9.89 5.17
CA GLN A 34 10.38 -11.00 4.57
C GLN A 34 9.07 -10.41 4.04
N ALA A 35 8.66 -10.79 2.83
CA ALA A 35 7.31 -10.52 2.37
C ALA A 35 6.35 -11.23 3.34
N GLN A 36 5.73 -10.47 4.24
CA GLN A 36 4.96 -10.95 5.39
C GLN A 36 3.47 -11.18 5.04
N MET A 37 3.19 -11.43 3.76
CA MET A 37 1.89 -11.88 3.26
C MET A 37 1.55 -13.28 3.79
N ALA A 38 2.56 -14.04 4.19
CA ALA A 38 2.39 -15.39 4.70
C ALA A 38 1.50 -15.42 5.95
N GLY A 39 0.47 -16.26 5.94
CA GLY A 39 -0.55 -16.35 6.99
C GLY A 39 -1.55 -15.19 7.04
N THR A 40 -1.62 -14.33 6.01
CA THR A 40 -2.69 -13.34 5.84
C THR A 40 -3.80 -13.92 4.95
N GLY A 41 -4.95 -13.23 4.84
CA GLY A 41 -6.03 -13.66 3.92
C GLY A 41 -5.64 -13.68 2.43
N HIS A 42 -4.55 -13.02 2.04
CA HIS A 42 -3.99 -13.12 0.68
C HIS A 42 -2.74 -14.00 0.61
N ASP A 43 -2.46 -14.81 1.64
CA ASP A 43 -1.61 -15.98 1.48
C ASP A 43 -2.38 -17.06 0.73
N LEU A 44 -2.14 -17.18 -0.57
CA LEU A 44 -2.79 -18.19 -1.42
C LEU A 44 -1.90 -19.43 -1.61
N THR A 45 -0.82 -19.59 -0.83
CA THR A 45 0.21 -20.61 -1.07
C THR A 45 -0.07 -22.00 -0.50
N ASP A 46 -1.00 -22.16 0.43
CA ASP A 46 -1.17 -23.42 1.15
C ASP A 46 -2.54 -24.09 0.96
N GLY A 47 -3.45 -23.47 0.22
CA GLY A 47 -4.77 -24.03 -0.09
C GLY A 47 -5.63 -24.34 1.13
N THR A 48 -5.25 -23.87 2.33
CA THR A 48 -5.81 -24.32 3.61
C THR A 48 -7.21 -23.79 3.93
N GLU A 49 -7.75 -22.87 3.12
CA GLU A 49 -9.12 -22.35 3.21
C GLU A 49 -10.07 -22.96 2.17
N GLY A 50 -9.96 -24.26 1.87
CA GLY A 50 -10.78 -24.91 0.83
C GLY A 50 -10.39 -24.49 -0.60
N ARG A 51 -9.19 -23.94 -0.77
CA ARG A 51 -8.63 -23.44 -2.03
C ARG A 51 -7.70 -24.51 -2.63
N GLU A 52 -8.27 -25.58 -3.18
CA GLU A 52 -7.52 -26.57 -3.95
C GLU A 52 -6.96 -25.89 -5.22
N GLY A 53 -5.63 -25.70 -5.30
CA GLY A 53 -4.99 -24.99 -6.44
C GLY A 53 -3.74 -24.18 -6.10
N ALA A 54 -3.10 -24.44 -4.96
CA ALA A 54 -1.94 -23.65 -4.53
C ALA A 54 -0.77 -23.76 -5.52
N LEU A 55 -0.40 -22.62 -6.11
CA LEU A 55 0.75 -22.48 -7.00
C LEU A 55 2.09 -22.54 -6.24
N GLY A 56 2.04 -22.58 -4.90
CA GLY A 56 3.19 -22.75 -4.02
C GLY A 56 4.10 -21.53 -3.90
N GLU A 57 3.78 -20.43 -4.57
CA GLU A 57 4.54 -19.17 -4.56
C GLU A 57 3.61 -18.00 -4.22
N ILE A 58 3.92 -17.23 -3.17
CA ILE A 58 3.00 -16.21 -2.65
C ILE A 58 2.81 -15.03 -3.59
N CYS A 59 3.85 -14.69 -4.35
CA CYS A 59 3.83 -13.53 -5.24
C CYS A 59 3.17 -13.82 -6.59
N VAL A 60 3.04 -15.08 -7.02
CA VAL A 60 2.64 -15.40 -8.40
C VAL A 60 1.21 -14.99 -8.72
N TYR A 61 0.36 -14.90 -7.69
CA TYR A 61 -1.02 -14.44 -7.83
C TYR A 61 -1.13 -12.95 -8.19
N CYS A 62 -0.08 -12.17 -7.96
CA CYS A 62 -0.03 -10.74 -8.26
C CYS A 62 1.00 -10.41 -9.35
N HIS A 63 2.17 -11.05 -9.31
CA HIS A 63 3.32 -10.69 -10.13
C HIS A 63 3.90 -11.90 -10.87
N THR A 64 4.36 -11.66 -12.10
CA THR A 64 5.16 -12.60 -12.89
C THR A 64 6.54 -11.98 -13.16
N PRO A 65 7.61 -12.77 -13.36
CA PRO A 65 8.89 -12.19 -13.79
C PRO A 65 8.85 -11.55 -15.18
N HIS A 66 8.00 -12.03 -16.10
CA HIS A 66 7.86 -11.52 -17.47
C HIS A 66 6.46 -11.80 -18.03
N GLY A 67 6.05 -11.04 -19.06
CA GLY A 67 4.79 -11.30 -19.76
C GLY A 67 3.56 -11.02 -18.89
N GLY A 68 3.67 -10.07 -17.96
CA GLY A 68 2.54 -9.55 -17.21
C GLY A 68 1.70 -8.59 -18.05
N ASP A 69 0.49 -8.36 -17.59
CA ASP A 69 -0.43 -7.36 -18.11
C ASP A 69 0.15 -5.95 -17.89
N THR A 70 0.05 -5.11 -18.92
CA THR A 70 0.58 -3.73 -18.92
C THR A 70 -0.49 -2.66 -18.77
N ASP A 71 -1.76 -3.06 -18.75
CA ASP A 71 -2.89 -2.15 -18.51
C ASP A 71 -3.09 -1.94 -17.00
N ALA A 72 -2.65 -2.90 -16.17
CA ALA A 72 -2.53 -2.70 -14.73
C ALA A 72 -1.47 -1.63 -14.40
N ALA A 73 -1.80 -0.66 -13.56
CA ALA A 73 -0.82 0.28 -13.00
C ALA A 73 0.02 -0.38 -11.87
N ALA A 74 0.52 -1.59 -12.12
CA ALA A 74 1.33 -2.41 -11.22
C ALA A 74 2.43 -3.14 -12.01
N PRO A 75 3.66 -3.29 -11.46
CA PRO A 75 4.74 -3.94 -12.20
C PRO A 75 4.44 -5.42 -12.51
N LEU A 76 4.56 -5.82 -13.78
CA LEU A 76 4.49 -7.22 -14.21
C LEU A 76 3.28 -7.97 -13.63
N TRP A 77 2.10 -7.36 -13.73
CA TRP A 77 0.90 -7.88 -13.11
C TRP A 77 0.47 -9.21 -13.76
N ASN A 78 0.21 -10.24 -12.96
CA ASN A 78 0.03 -11.60 -13.47
C ASN A 78 -1.43 -12.01 -13.64
N ARG A 79 -2.32 -11.06 -13.90
CA ARG A 79 -3.74 -11.32 -14.20
C ARG A 79 -4.20 -10.46 -15.35
N THR A 80 -5.20 -10.92 -16.09
CA THR A 80 -5.82 -10.13 -17.14
C THR A 80 -6.72 -9.05 -16.55
N MET A 81 -6.56 -7.82 -17.01
CA MET A 81 -7.43 -6.71 -16.60
C MET A 81 -8.82 -6.81 -17.25
N THR A 82 -9.84 -6.64 -16.42
CA THR A 82 -11.24 -6.51 -16.84
C THR A 82 -11.77 -5.18 -16.34
N ASP A 83 -12.46 -4.44 -17.21
CA ASP A 83 -13.28 -3.30 -16.81
C ASP A 83 -14.72 -3.77 -16.65
N SER A 84 -15.04 -4.23 -15.46
CA SER A 84 -16.33 -4.83 -15.13
C SER A 84 -17.19 -3.93 -14.25
N ILE A 85 -16.67 -2.79 -13.78
CA ILE A 85 -17.36 -1.95 -12.80
C ILE A 85 -18.57 -1.28 -13.43
N THR A 86 -19.75 -1.61 -12.90
CA THR A 86 -21.04 -1.15 -13.37
C THR A 86 -21.53 0.10 -12.65
N GLU A 87 -21.19 0.24 -11.38
CA GLU A 87 -21.65 1.34 -10.52
C GLU A 87 -20.50 1.87 -9.67
N ARG A 88 -20.45 3.18 -9.48
CA ARG A 88 -19.43 3.88 -8.68
C ARG A 88 -20.09 4.79 -7.66
N TYR A 89 -19.32 5.32 -6.71
CA TYR A 89 -19.83 6.08 -5.57
C TYR A 89 -20.71 7.28 -5.98
N SER A 90 -20.38 7.96 -7.08
CA SER A 90 -21.17 9.11 -7.57
C SER A 90 -22.64 8.76 -7.88
N ALA A 91 -22.97 7.50 -8.19
CA ALA A 91 -24.33 7.05 -8.46
C ALA A 91 -25.25 7.12 -7.23
N LEU A 92 -24.71 7.26 -6.01
CA LEU A 92 -25.49 7.55 -4.81
C LEU A 92 -26.13 8.95 -4.84
N GLY A 93 -25.62 9.87 -5.65
CA GLY A 93 -26.14 11.24 -5.77
C GLY A 93 -26.04 12.05 -4.46
N THR A 94 -25.05 11.75 -3.62
CA THR A 94 -24.86 12.48 -2.36
C THR A 94 -24.43 13.92 -2.60
N VAL A 95 -25.03 14.85 -1.86
CA VAL A 95 -24.72 16.29 -1.92
C VAL A 95 -23.37 16.65 -1.28
N THR A 96 -22.76 15.70 -0.57
CA THR A 96 -21.46 15.90 0.10
C THR A 96 -20.27 15.42 -0.73
N LEU A 97 -20.50 14.86 -1.92
CA LEU A 97 -19.42 14.48 -2.83
C LEU A 97 -18.92 15.73 -3.56
N GLN A 98 -17.68 16.12 -3.27
CA GLN A 98 -17.06 17.30 -3.89
C GLN A 98 -16.01 16.95 -4.95
N GLY A 99 -15.33 15.80 -4.81
CA GLY A 99 -14.32 15.34 -5.75
C GLY A 99 -14.94 14.83 -7.04
N GLU A 100 -14.32 15.17 -8.17
CA GLU A 100 -14.63 14.55 -9.45
C GLU A 100 -14.25 13.06 -9.42
N GLU A 101 -15.15 12.21 -9.88
CA GLU A 101 -14.94 10.77 -9.97
C GLU A 101 -14.58 10.39 -11.42
N ALA A 102 -13.33 9.97 -11.63
CA ALA A 102 -12.84 9.46 -12.90
C ALA A 102 -13.16 7.96 -13.08
N PRO A 103 -13.15 7.42 -14.31
CA PRO A 103 -13.31 5.99 -14.53
C PRO A 103 -12.36 5.17 -13.65
N VAL A 104 -12.79 3.98 -13.23
CA VAL A 104 -11.94 3.10 -12.43
C VAL A 104 -10.66 2.80 -13.21
N GLY A 105 -9.53 3.01 -12.56
CA GLY A 105 -8.22 2.88 -13.18
C GLY A 105 -7.11 2.89 -12.14
N SER A 106 -5.91 3.32 -12.55
CA SER A 106 -4.75 3.37 -11.67
C SER A 106 -4.50 2.01 -10.98
N VAL A 107 -3.91 2.00 -9.79
CA VAL A 107 -3.62 0.79 -9.01
C VAL A 107 -4.89 0.01 -8.65
N SER A 108 -6.05 0.68 -8.58
CA SER A 108 -7.30 0.04 -8.17
C SER A 108 -7.73 -1.05 -9.15
N LEU A 109 -7.40 -0.91 -10.44
CA LEU A 109 -7.70 -1.93 -11.44
C LEU A 109 -6.98 -3.26 -11.14
N ALA A 110 -5.75 -3.22 -10.63
CA ALA A 110 -5.04 -4.42 -10.20
C ALA A 110 -5.77 -5.10 -9.04
N CYS A 111 -6.20 -4.35 -8.03
CA CYS A 111 -6.99 -4.90 -6.91
C CYS A 111 -8.30 -5.52 -7.40
N LEU A 112 -9.03 -4.80 -8.26
CA LEU A 112 -10.33 -5.21 -8.75
C LEU A 112 -10.26 -6.42 -9.69
N SER A 113 -9.12 -6.68 -10.32
CA SER A 113 -8.93 -7.94 -11.07
C SER A 113 -9.11 -9.21 -10.24
N CYS A 114 -9.06 -9.12 -8.90
CA CYS A 114 -9.45 -10.18 -7.97
C CYS A 114 -10.78 -9.89 -7.28
N HIS A 115 -11.01 -8.64 -6.86
CA HIS A 115 -12.12 -8.28 -5.99
C HIS A 115 -13.44 -7.96 -6.72
N ASP A 116 -13.42 -7.78 -8.04
CA ASP A 116 -14.62 -7.43 -8.83
C ASP A 116 -15.59 -8.61 -9.04
N GLY A 117 -15.19 -9.83 -8.66
CA GLY A 117 -16.04 -11.03 -8.76
C GLY A 117 -16.24 -11.56 -10.18
N THR A 118 -15.54 -11.03 -11.18
CA THR A 118 -15.70 -11.46 -12.57
C THR A 118 -14.72 -12.55 -13.00
N GLN A 119 -13.64 -12.73 -12.24
CA GLN A 119 -12.61 -13.74 -12.48
C GLN A 119 -12.32 -14.50 -11.18
N ALA A 120 -11.90 -15.76 -11.29
CA ALA A 120 -11.50 -16.53 -10.11
C ALA A 120 -10.16 -15.99 -9.55
N MET A 121 -10.00 -15.99 -8.23
CA MET A 121 -8.83 -15.38 -7.56
C MET A 121 -7.50 -16.10 -7.86
N ASP A 122 -7.56 -17.35 -8.32
CA ASP A 122 -6.42 -18.19 -8.71
C ASP A 122 -6.05 -18.08 -10.19
N THR A 123 -6.86 -17.40 -11.01
CA THR A 123 -6.56 -17.18 -12.43
C THR A 123 -5.33 -16.30 -12.61
N VAL A 124 -4.25 -16.86 -13.17
CA VAL A 124 -3.02 -16.12 -13.46
C VAL A 124 -2.63 -16.25 -14.93
N ILE A 125 -1.94 -15.24 -15.48
CA ILE A 125 -1.39 -15.28 -16.85
C ILE A 125 -0.25 -16.30 -16.93
N ASN A 126 0.62 -16.33 -15.92
CA ASN A 126 1.79 -17.20 -15.87
C ASN A 126 1.81 -17.99 -14.56
N ALA A 127 1.51 -19.29 -14.62
CA ALA A 127 1.68 -20.19 -13.48
C ALA A 127 3.18 -20.46 -13.19
N PRO A 128 3.58 -20.76 -11.93
CA PRO A 128 4.95 -21.15 -11.61
C PRO A 128 5.40 -22.39 -12.39
N GLY A 129 6.63 -22.34 -12.92
CA GLY A 129 7.21 -23.48 -13.61
C GLY A 129 8.18 -23.13 -14.73
N ARG A 130 8.96 -24.12 -15.16
CA ARG A 130 9.97 -23.97 -16.22
C ARG A 130 9.32 -24.15 -17.60
N GLY A 131 8.59 -23.14 -18.06
CA GLY A 131 8.22 -22.96 -19.47
C GLY A 131 6.88 -23.56 -19.91
N LEU A 132 6.13 -22.74 -20.65
CA LEU A 132 5.03 -23.04 -21.58
C LEU A 132 4.17 -24.27 -21.22
N GLY A 133 3.41 -24.14 -20.14
CA GLY A 133 2.11 -24.79 -20.05
C GLY A 133 1.07 -23.72 -20.33
N ASP A 134 0.56 -23.68 -21.55
CA ASP A 134 -0.71 -23.04 -21.85
C ASP A 134 -1.75 -23.62 -20.88
N THR A 135 -2.10 -22.85 -19.85
CA THR A 135 -3.40 -22.97 -19.22
C THR A 135 -4.08 -21.64 -19.37
N GLY A 136 -4.27 -21.20 -20.63
CA GLY A 136 -5.56 -20.64 -20.97
C GLY A 136 -6.60 -21.55 -20.32
N ASP A 137 -7.31 -21.00 -19.34
CA ASP A 137 -8.37 -21.69 -18.62
C ASP A 137 -7.92 -22.82 -17.69
N SER A 138 -7.27 -22.47 -16.57
CA SER A 138 -7.69 -23.14 -15.33
C SER A 138 -8.95 -22.43 -14.85
N THR A 139 -10.10 -22.78 -15.44
CA THR A 139 -11.41 -22.57 -14.82
C THR A 139 -11.48 -23.46 -13.58
N PHE A 140 -10.72 -23.09 -12.55
CA PHE A 140 -11.06 -23.48 -11.20
C PHE A 140 -12.16 -22.54 -10.76
N VAL A 141 -13.37 -23.07 -10.72
CA VAL A 141 -14.46 -22.42 -9.99
C VAL A 141 -14.04 -22.46 -8.53
N MET A 142 -13.44 -21.36 -8.05
CA MET A 142 -13.46 -21.11 -6.62
C MET A 142 -14.93 -21.13 -6.22
N ASP A 143 -15.26 -22.11 -5.39
CA ASP A 143 -16.56 -22.16 -4.77
C ASP A 143 -16.71 -20.89 -3.94
N ASN A 144 -17.50 -19.94 -4.45
CA ASN A 144 -17.91 -18.74 -3.72
C ASN A 144 -18.75 -19.11 -2.48
N SER A 145 -18.93 -20.39 -2.15
CA SER A 145 -19.47 -20.86 -0.88
C SER A 145 -18.41 -21.54 -0.03
N ALA A 146 -17.44 -20.75 0.47
CA ALA A 146 -16.93 -21.05 1.80
C ALA A 146 -18.12 -20.93 2.77
N GLU A 147 -18.72 -22.06 3.13
CA GLU A 147 -19.82 -22.16 4.07
C GLU A 147 -19.53 -21.32 5.33
N GLY A 148 -20.26 -20.21 5.50
CA GLY A 148 -20.38 -19.53 6.80
C GLY A 148 -19.62 -18.21 7.00
N VAL A 149 -18.97 -17.63 5.99
CA VAL A 149 -18.46 -16.26 6.05
C VAL A 149 -19.12 -15.45 4.95
N SER A 150 -19.79 -14.35 5.26
CA SER A 150 -20.39 -13.49 4.22
C SER A 150 -19.31 -12.98 3.27
N ASN A 151 -19.36 -13.49 2.05
CA ASN A 151 -18.49 -13.23 0.92
C ASN A 151 -18.45 -11.74 0.52
N ASP A 152 -19.41 -10.95 1.01
CA ASP A 152 -19.66 -9.55 0.66
C ASP A 152 -18.54 -8.59 1.10
N ILE A 153 -17.67 -8.98 2.04
CA ILE A 153 -16.55 -8.11 2.50
C ILE A 153 -15.26 -8.39 1.71
N ALA A 154 -15.08 -9.63 1.21
CA ALA A 154 -13.88 -10.03 0.47
C ALA A 154 -14.04 -9.80 -1.04
N MET A 155 -15.25 -9.89 -1.57
CA MET A 155 -15.56 -9.62 -2.98
C MET A 155 -16.39 -8.35 -3.08
N ARG A 156 -15.82 -7.30 -3.67
CA ARG A 156 -16.47 -6.00 -3.89
C ARG A 156 -17.57 -6.10 -4.94
N GLY A 157 -17.36 -6.97 -5.93
CA GLY A 157 -18.25 -7.05 -7.08
C GLY A 157 -18.04 -5.86 -8.03
N THR A 158 -19.03 -5.64 -8.89
CA THR A 158 -18.99 -4.59 -9.91
C THR A 158 -19.66 -3.28 -9.45
N ASP A 159 -20.14 -3.22 -8.21
CA ASP A 159 -20.86 -2.07 -7.65
C ASP A 159 -20.10 -1.51 -6.45
N LEU A 160 -19.44 -0.36 -6.64
CA LEU A 160 -18.59 0.27 -5.64
C LEU A 160 -19.32 1.32 -4.80
N ARG A 161 -20.66 1.33 -4.79
CA ARG A 161 -21.44 2.36 -4.08
C ARG A 161 -21.36 2.22 -2.55
N ASP A 162 -21.08 1.05 -2.01
CA ASP A 162 -20.91 0.80 -0.57
C ASP A 162 -19.44 0.86 -0.11
N ASP A 163 -18.52 1.07 -1.04
CA ASP A 163 -17.09 1.20 -0.80
C ASP A 163 -16.66 2.64 -0.49
N HIS A 164 -15.47 2.77 0.11
CA HIS A 164 -14.82 4.07 0.18
C HIS A 164 -14.49 4.54 -1.24
N PRO A 165 -14.81 5.81 -1.60
CA PRO A 165 -14.53 6.34 -2.92
C PRO A 165 -13.07 6.10 -3.36
N ILE A 166 -12.93 5.47 -4.52
CA ILE A 166 -11.68 5.30 -5.28
C ILE A 166 -11.84 5.97 -6.64
N SER A 167 -10.73 6.21 -7.35
CA SER A 167 -10.73 6.94 -8.62
C SER A 167 -11.39 8.31 -8.50
N ILE A 168 -11.22 8.95 -7.34
CA ILE A 168 -11.78 10.27 -7.02
C ILE A 168 -10.66 11.26 -6.73
N GLN A 169 -10.83 12.51 -7.16
CA GLN A 169 -9.93 13.60 -6.78
C GLN A 169 -9.85 13.74 -5.26
N PHE A 170 -8.62 13.83 -4.75
CA PHE A 170 -8.41 14.16 -3.36
C PHE A 170 -8.91 15.57 -3.05
N CYS A 171 -9.49 15.76 -1.86
CA CYS A 171 -9.95 17.04 -1.30
C CYS A 171 -10.81 17.94 -2.21
N GLY A 172 -11.64 17.32 -3.07
CA GLY A 172 -12.49 18.07 -3.99
C GLY A 172 -11.73 18.68 -5.18
N GLY A 173 -10.48 18.28 -5.39
CA GLY A 173 -9.58 18.86 -6.38
C GLY A 173 -8.92 20.15 -5.92
N GLY A 174 -8.46 20.95 -6.88
CA GLY A 174 -7.77 22.23 -6.62
C GLY A 174 -6.24 22.12 -6.51
N ILE A 175 -5.72 20.91 -6.37
CA ILE A 175 -4.28 20.60 -6.43
C ILE A 175 -3.95 20.01 -7.79
N THR A 176 -2.98 20.60 -8.49
CA THR A 176 -2.43 20.06 -9.73
C THR A 176 -0.90 20.07 -9.68
N SER A 177 -0.23 19.36 -10.58
CA SER A 177 1.20 19.56 -10.86
C SER A 177 1.41 20.12 -12.26
N THR A 178 2.36 21.05 -12.38
CA THR A 178 2.86 21.55 -13.66
C THR A 178 4.36 21.76 -13.56
N GLY A 179 5.12 21.04 -14.38
CA GLY A 179 6.58 21.18 -14.45
C GLY A 179 7.33 20.65 -13.23
N GLY A 180 6.81 19.60 -12.56
CA GLY A 180 7.44 19.00 -11.38
C GLY A 180 7.25 19.84 -10.11
N ALA A 181 6.17 20.60 -10.04
CA ALA A 181 5.82 21.41 -8.88
C ALA A 181 4.30 21.40 -8.68
N THR A 182 3.88 21.17 -7.45
CA THR A 182 2.48 21.27 -7.05
C THR A 182 2.01 22.73 -7.13
N THR A 183 0.80 22.96 -7.63
CA THR A 183 0.14 24.25 -7.76
C THR A 183 -1.27 24.15 -7.21
N GLY A 184 -1.75 25.24 -6.61
CA GLY A 184 -3.09 25.31 -6.02
C GLY A 184 -3.16 24.75 -4.60
N THR A 185 -4.38 24.65 -4.09
CA THR A 185 -4.70 24.19 -2.73
C THR A 185 -5.96 23.35 -2.80
N CYS A 186 -6.20 22.53 -1.77
CA CYS A 186 -7.47 21.80 -1.66
C CYS A 186 -8.68 22.73 -1.78
N ASN A 187 -9.66 22.32 -2.58
CA ASN A 187 -10.94 23.00 -2.68
C ASN A 187 -11.75 22.83 -1.39
N ASP A 188 -11.65 21.67 -0.74
CA ASP A 188 -12.19 21.42 0.58
C ASP A 188 -11.14 21.77 1.67
N PRO A 189 -11.38 22.81 2.49
CA PRO A 189 -10.46 23.20 3.56
C PRO A 189 -10.43 22.22 4.74
N ASP A 190 -11.38 21.28 4.83
CA ASP A 190 -11.47 20.28 5.91
C ASP A 190 -10.60 19.04 5.62
N TYR A 191 -9.62 19.17 4.71
CA TYR A 191 -8.64 18.13 4.40
C TYR A 191 -7.22 18.56 4.78
N ASN A 192 -6.43 17.59 5.21
CA ASN A 192 -5.00 17.79 5.38
C ASN A 192 -4.35 17.99 3.99
N THR A 193 -3.46 18.99 3.91
CA THR A 193 -2.75 19.27 2.65
C THR A 193 -1.73 18.15 2.40
N PRO A 194 -1.71 17.56 1.20
CA PRO A 194 -0.76 16.52 0.89
C PRO A 194 0.63 17.10 0.65
N GLU A 195 1.65 16.32 0.98
CA GLU A 195 3.02 16.54 0.54
C GLU A 195 3.17 16.14 -0.94
N PHE A 196 4.25 16.62 -1.55
CA PHE A 196 4.55 16.43 -2.96
C PHE A 196 6.05 16.25 -3.19
N ASP A 197 6.39 15.36 -4.13
CA ASP A 197 7.74 15.25 -4.69
C ASP A 197 7.67 14.74 -6.13
N THR A 198 8.80 14.81 -6.84
CA THR A 198 8.97 14.19 -8.15
C THR A 198 9.97 13.04 -8.04
N ILE A 199 9.46 11.81 -8.08
CA ILE A 199 10.29 10.58 -7.97
C ILE A 199 10.41 9.93 -9.35
N ASN A 200 11.64 9.79 -9.84
CA ASN A 200 11.92 9.24 -11.18
C ASN A 200 11.18 9.97 -12.31
N GLY A 201 10.94 11.28 -12.16
CA GLY A 201 10.19 12.08 -13.14
C GLY A 201 8.67 11.94 -13.04
N ASN A 202 8.16 11.20 -12.04
CA ASN A 202 6.73 11.10 -11.77
C ASN A 202 6.36 11.97 -10.58
N ASP A 203 5.31 12.74 -10.75
CA ASP A 203 4.65 13.46 -9.67
C ASP A 203 4.07 12.45 -8.67
N VAL A 204 4.36 12.63 -7.39
CA VAL A 204 3.82 11.81 -6.32
C VAL A 204 3.31 12.68 -5.19
N TRP A 205 2.17 12.28 -4.61
CA TRP A 205 1.58 12.94 -3.46
C TRP A 205 1.33 11.92 -2.34
N TRP A 206 1.42 12.38 -1.10
CA TRP A 206 1.05 11.59 0.07
C TRP A 206 0.57 12.50 1.19
N VAL A 207 -0.19 11.94 2.13
CA VAL A 207 -0.50 12.60 3.40
C VAL A 207 0.31 11.93 4.49
N ASP A 208 1.17 12.70 5.15
CA ASP A 208 2.01 12.24 6.25
C ASP A 208 1.15 11.88 7.46
N VAL A 209 1.34 10.66 7.98
CA VAL A 209 0.57 10.12 9.12
C VAL A 209 1.33 10.16 10.45
N ASP A 210 2.65 10.31 10.43
CA ASP A 210 3.51 10.18 11.62
C ASP A 210 4.49 11.35 11.82
N ALA A 211 4.34 12.42 11.02
CA ALA A 211 5.17 13.61 10.99
C ALA A 211 6.65 13.32 10.70
N THR A 212 6.94 12.20 10.04
CA THR A 212 8.29 11.83 9.64
C THR A 212 8.62 12.47 8.31
N ALA A 213 9.71 13.23 8.27
CA ALA A 213 10.13 13.92 7.06
C ALA A 213 10.30 12.97 5.86
N GLY A 214 9.60 13.31 4.77
CA GLY A 214 9.62 12.59 3.51
C GLY A 214 8.74 11.35 3.51
N ARG A 215 8.42 10.87 2.30
CA ARG A 215 7.48 9.77 2.09
C ARG A 215 7.88 8.48 2.82
N GLN A 216 7.07 8.09 3.80
CA GLN A 216 7.12 6.81 4.49
C GLN A 216 6.18 5.80 3.85
N ARG A 217 6.37 4.54 4.20
CA ARG A 217 5.49 3.46 3.73
C ARG A 217 4.09 3.51 4.36
N THR A 218 4.03 4.04 5.58
CA THR A 218 2.86 4.19 6.44
C THR A 218 1.93 5.32 6.00
N ASP A 219 2.44 6.26 5.21
CA ASP A 219 1.68 7.42 4.72
C ASP A 219 0.52 7.04 3.81
N ILE A 220 -0.49 7.90 3.74
CA ILE A 220 -1.58 7.72 2.79
C ILE A 220 -1.11 8.19 1.42
N PHE A 221 -0.88 7.25 0.51
CA PHE A 221 -0.45 7.57 -0.85
C PHE A 221 -1.62 8.11 -1.67
N LEU A 222 -1.39 9.18 -2.42
CA LEU A 222 -2.35 9.69 -3.38
C LEU A 222 -1.81 9.41 -4.79
N TYR A 223 -2.60 8.73 -5.60
CA TYR A 223 -2.18 8.27 -6.91
C TYR A 223 -2.35 9.38 -7.94
N THR A 224 -1.33 9.59 -8.74
CA THR A 224 -1.31 10.62 -9.77
C THR A 224 -2.20 10.23 -10.94
N ARG A 225 -3.14 11.10 -11.28
CA ARG A 225 -4.07 10.92 -12.41
C ARG A 225 -4.19 12.19 -13.25
N THR A 226 -4.41 12.01 -14.55
CA THR A 226 -4.48 13.11 -15.55
C THR A 226 -5.81 13.13 -16.31
N ASP A 227 -6.74 12.26 -15.94
CA ASP A 227 -8.01 12.05 -16.65
C ASP A 227 -9.20 12.63 -15.90
N PHE A 228 -8.94 13.46 -14.90
CA PHE A 228 -9.90 14.42 -14.37
C PHE A 228 -9.98 15.67 -15.26
N SER A 229 -10.98 16.51 -15.00
CA SER A 229 -11.15 17.79 -15.65
C SER A 229 -9.88 18.65 -15.56
N GLY A 230 -9.52 19.26 -16.69
CA GLY A 230 -8.33 20.11 -16.82
C GLY A 230 -7.05 19.38 -17.27
N GLY A 231 -7.02 18.04 -17.26
CA GLY A 231 -5.96 17.23 -17.88
C GLY A 231 -4.57 17.31 -17.23
N ALA A 232 -4.39 18.16 -16.23
CA ALA A 232 -3.16 18.23 -15.43
C ALA A 232 -3.09 17.04 -14.45
N ALA A 233 -1.87 16.69 -14.04
CA ALA A 233 -1.65 15.67 -13.01
C ALA A 233 -2.24 16.13 -11.67
N GLN A 234 -3.03 15.27 -11.04
CA GLN A 234 -3.77 15.54 -9.81
C GLN A 234 -3.70 14.34 -8.87
N PRO A 235 -3.72 14.56 -7.54
CA PRO A 235 -3.78 13.48 -6.57
C PRO A 235 -5.18 12.85 -6.50
N ALA A 236 -5.22 11.52 -6.56
CA ALA A 236 -6.44 10.72 -6.45
C ALA A 236 -6.38 9.75 -5.27
N VAL A 237 -7.54 9.47 -4.68
CA VAL A 237 -7.70 8.35 -3.74
C VAL A 237 -7.96 7.07 -4.54
N GLU A 238 -7.21 6.02 -4.23
CA GLU A 238 -7.32 4.70 -4.86
C GLU A 238 -7.23 3.61 -3.78
N CYS A 239 -7.50 2.33 -4.11
CA CYS A 239 -7.39 1.22 -3.16
C CYS A 239 -6.02 1.21 -2.45
N GLY A 240 -4.96 1.45 -3.21
CA GLY A 240 -3.59 1.48 -2.71
C GLY A 240 -3.26 2.66 -1.81
N SER A 241 -4.16 3.66 -1.67
CA SER A 241 -3.97 4.80 -0.77
C SER A 241 -3.97 4.36 0.68
N CYS A 242 -4.87 3.43 1.03
CA CYS A 242 -5.01 2.90 2.38
C CYS A 242 -4.44 1.49 2.51
N HIS A 243 -4.43 0.71 1.42
CA HIS A 243 -3.92 -0.66 1.41
C HIS A 243 -2.53 -0.77 0.77
N ASP A 244 -1.63 -1.49 1.44
CA ASP A 244 -0.32 -1.88 0.93
C ASP A 244 -0.22 -3.42 0.92
N PRO A 245 -0.36 -4.05 -0.25
CA PRO A 245 -0.36 -5.51 -0.39
C PRO A 245 1.01 -6.14 -0.13
N HIS A 246 1.99 -5.37 0.34
CA HIS A 246 3.28 -5.87 0.74
C HIS A 246 3.54 -5.63 2.23
N VAL A 247 2.63 -5.00 3.00
CA VAL A 247 2.90 -4.73 4.41
C VAL A 247 2.83 -6.00 5.24
N ALA A 248 3.71 -6.00 6.21
CA ALA A 248 3.77 -6.92 7.31
C ALA A 248 2.70 -6.61 8.35
N SER A 249 1.41 -6.77 8.05
CA SER A 249 0.43 -6.54 9.10
C SER A 249 0.64 -7.55 10.22
N ALA A 250 0.92 -7.07 11.44
CA ALA A 250 0.61 -7.86 12.62
C ALA A 250 -0.91 -7.97 12.64
N ASN A 251 -1.45 -9.11 12.22
CA ASN A 251 -2.87 -9.45 12.25
C ASN A 251 -3.38 -9.42 13.70
N THR A 252 -3.50 -8.24 14.32
CA THR A 252 -4.27 -8.09 15.53
C THR A 252 -5.72 -7.98 15.11
N ALA A 253 -6.64 -8.55 15.89
CA ALA A 253 -8.08 -8.53 15.59
C ALA A 253 -8.70 -7.11 15.46
N ALA A 254 -7.89 -6.06 15.64
CA ALA A 254 -8.27 -4.67 15.54
C ALA A 254 -7.86 -3.99 14.21
N GLU A 255 -7.13 -4.67 13.31
CA GLU A 255 -6.60 -4.07 12.08
C GLU A 255 -7.14 -4.75 10.82
N VAL A 256 -7.60 -3.94 9.85
CA VAL A 256 -7.99 -4.38 8.50
C VAL A 256 -6.74 -4.85 7.76
N HIS A 257 -6.83 -5.94 7.00
CA HIS A 257 -5.68 -6.48 6.26
C HIS A 257 -5.07 -5.44 5.31
N PHE A 258 -3.73 -5.41 5.27
CA PHE A 258 -2.92 -4.52 4.44
C PHE A 258 -3.04 -3.04 4.68
N MET A 259 -3.62 -2.60 5.79
CA MET A 259 -3.68 -1.18 6.06
C MET A 259 -2.27 -0.59 6.23
N ARG A 260 -2.00 0.55 5.57
CA ARG A 260 -0.70 1.25 5.64
C ARG A 260 -0.35 1.70 7.04
N THR A 261 -1.37 2.10 7.80
CA THR A 261 -1.25 2.57 9.18
C THR A 261 -2.39 1.99 10.01
N SER A 262 -2.23 1.95 11.33
CA SER A 262 -3.29 1.48 12.24
C SER A 262 -4.49 2.43 12.19
N ASN A 263 -5.71 1.89 12.19
CA ASN A 263 -6.93 2.72 12.28
C ASN A 263 -7.39 2.96 13.73
N ALA A 264 -6.50 2.74 14.70
CA ALA A 264 -6.76 3.08 16.09
C ALA A 264 -7.19 4.55 16.20
N ASN A 265 -8.32 4.80 16.88
CA ASN A 265 -8.92 6.14 17.01
C ASN A 265 -9.22 6.84 15.68
N SER A 266 -9.59 6.09 14.64
CA SER A 266 -9.90 6.64 13.31
C SER A 266 -8.72 7.32 12.63
N ALA A 267 -7.47 6.95 12.99
CA ALA A 267 -6.27 7.57 12.47
C ALA A 267 -6.17 7.56 10.93
N VAL A 268 -6.73 6.56 10.24
CA VAL A 268 -6.76 6.54 8.77
C VAL A 268 -7.67 7.64 8.22
N CYS A 269 -8.86 7.83 8.82
CA CYS A 269 -9.78 8.87 8.40
C CYS A 269 -9.19 10.27 8.69
N LEU A 270 -8.59 10.42 9.87
CA LEU A 270 -7.99 11.68 10.32
C LEU A 270 -6.66 11.99 9.63
N ALA A 271 -6.04 11.03 8.94
CA ALA A 271 -4.92 11.29 8.06
C ALA A 271 -5.35 12.21 6.92
N CYS A 272 -6.52 12.00 6.32
CA CYS A 272 -7.00 12.82 5.22
C CYS A 272 -7.87 14.00 5.67
N HIS A 273 -8.72 13.79 6.67
CA HIS A 273 -9.73 14.77 7.09
C HIS A 273 -9.32 15.47 8.38
N ASN A 274 -9.41 16.80 8.35
CA ASN A 274 -9.25 17.67 9.50
C ASN A 274 -10.64 17.99 10.08
N LYS A 275 -11.13 17.15 11.00
CA LYS A 275 -12.47 17.26 11.61
C LYS A 275 -12.41 17.55 13.10
#